data_AF-A0A246TQG4-F1
#
_entry.id   AF-A0A246TQG4-F1
#
_cell.length_a   1.000
_cell.length_b   1.000
_cell.length_c   1.000
_cell.angle_alpha   90.00
_cell.angle_beta   90.00
_cell.angle_gamma   90.00
#
_symmetry.space_group_name_H-M   'P 1'
#
loop_
_entity.id
_entity.type
_entity.pdbx_description
1 polymer ?
#
loop_
_entity_poly.entity_id
_entity_poly.type
_entity_poly.pdbx_seq_one_letter_code
_entity_poly.pdbx_strand_id
1 'polypeptide(L)'
;MTSLAVVESGQGAQDLPSFLPVWITEERVAALYALDRFGDMTRVALTLPFQARRTLLYQVAARMACGEDRTAELLVRQALFLDPNLSAVYIRTQETYADPCVTETLIMRNCDAGLPLTPGKSAARKRSVLFR
;
A
#
# COMPACT_ATOMS: atom_id res chain seq x y z
N MET A 1 -53.84 12.49 -13.54
CA MET A 1 -53.26 11.99 -14.81
C MET A 1 -52.08 12.90 -15.16
N THR A 2 -50.94 12.28 -15.52
CA THR A 2 -49.65 12.88 -15.99
C THR A 2 -48.87 13.62 -14.87
N SER A 3 -47.55 13.54 -14.66
CA SER A 3 -46.41 13.26 -15.55
C SER A 3 -45.15 12.88 -14.73
N LEU A 4 -44.18 12.21 -15.37
CA LEU A 4 -42.81 11.93 -14.88
C LEU A 4 -42.02 13.19 -14.53
N ALA A 5 -41.15 13.07 -13.52
CA ALA A 5 -39.85 13.75 -13.42
C ALA A 5 -38.85 12.70 -12.90
N VAL A 6 -38.01 12.08 -13.74
CA VAL A 6 -36.64 12.54 -14.05
C VAL A 6 -35.98 13.21 -12.84
N VAL A 7 -35.13 12.44 -12.14
CA VAL A 7 -34.09 13.01 -11.28
C VAL A 7 -32.79 12.86 -12.04
N GLU A 8 -32.43 13.92 -12.78
CA GLU A 8 -31.07 14.12 -13.25
C GLU A 8 -30.17 14.58 -12.10
N SER A 9 -28.98 13.98 -12.07
CA SER A 9 -27.66 14.61 -11.88
C SER A 9 -27.47 15.68 -10.80
N GLY A 10 -26.66 15.37 -9.77
CA GLY A 10 -26.10 16.43 -8.93
C GLY A 10 -25.28 15.95 -7.73
N GLN A 11 -23.95 15.88 -7.92
CA GLN A 11 -22.88 16.16 -6.95
C GLN A 11 -23.00 15.64 -5.50
N GLY A 12 -22.03 14.82 -5.08
CA GLY A 12 -21.74 14.62 -3.66
C GLY A 12 -21.05 13.32 -3.25
N ALA A 13 -20.02 12.86 -3.98
CA ALA A 13 -19.19 11.73 -3.53
C ALA A 13 -17.86 12.19 -2.90
N GLN A 14 -17.86 13.32 -2.19
CA GLN A 14 -16.65 13.88 -1.58
C GLN A 14 -16.56 13.68 -0.06
N ASP A 15 -17.66 13.37 0.61
CA ASP A 15 -17.65 13.03 2.03
C ASP A 15 -17.75 11.51 2.18
N LEU A 16 -16.62 10.83 1.95
CA LEU A 16 -16.47 9.48 2.48
C LEU A 16 -16.62 9.58 4.00
N PRO A 17 -17.50 8.79 4.63
CA PRO A 17 -17.69 8.87 6.07
C PRO A 17 -16.34 8.69 6.77
N SER A 18 -16.07 9.49 7.80
CA SER A 18 -14.82 9.50 8.60
C SER A 18 -14.44 8.16 9.26
N PHE A 19 -15.14 7.08 8.92
CA PHE A 19 -15.01 5.74 9.47
C PHE A 19 -15.02 4.66 8.40
N LEU A 20 -14.51 4.92 7.19
CA LEU A 20 -14.20 3.81 6.31
C LEU A 20 -13.19 2.88 6.99
N PRO A 21 -13.47 1.56 7.03
CA PRO A 21 -12.47 0.59 7.43
C PRO A 21 -11.20 0.78 6.60
N VAL A 22 -10.04 0.70 7.25
CA VAL A 22 -8.71 0.84 6.62
C VAL A 22 -8.61 0.02 5.33
N TRP A 23 -9.17 -1.19 5.34
CA TRP A 23 -9.24 -2.10 4.19
C TRP A 23 -9.83 -1.45 2.92
N ILE A 24 -10.91 -0.65 3.04
CA ILE A 24 -11.53 -0.02 1.85
C ILE A 24 -10.57 0.98 1.21
N THR A 25 -9.83 1.72 2.03
CA THR A 25 -8.82 2.67 1.56
C THR A 25 -7.63 1.94 0.93
N GLU A 26 -7.20 0.82 1.52
CA GLU A 26 -6.14 -0.04 0.95
C GLU A 26 -6.55 -0.63 -0.40
N GLU A 27 -7.79 -1.11 -0.54
CA GLU A 27 -8.33 -1.60 -1.82
C GLU A 27 -8.38 -0.50 -2.87
N ARG A 28 -8.76 0.73 -2.49
CA ARG A 28 -8.73 1.87 -3.41
C ARG A 28 -7.30 2.24 -3.83
N VAL A 29 -6.34 2.16 -2.92
CA VAL A 29 -4.91 2.34 -3.21
C VAL A 29 -4.44 1.29 -4.23
N ALA A 30 -4.76 0.01 -3.98
CA ALA A 30 -4.43 -1.10 -4.88
C ALA A 30 -5.06 -0.91 -6.27
N ALA A 31 -6.33 -0.51 -6.34
CA ALA A 31 -7.01 -0.25 -7.61
C ALA A 31 -6.37 0.92 -8.38
N LEU A 32 -6.04 2.02 -7.71
CA LEU A 32 -5.40 3.17 -8.35
C LEU A 32 -3.98 2.86 -8.82
N TYR A 33 -3.24 2.01 -8.09
CA TYR A 33 -1.94 1.52 -8.53
C TYR A 33 -2.04 0.69 -9.81
N ALA A 34 -2.99 -0.25 -9.88
CA ALA A 34 -3.20 -1.08 -11.06
C ALA A 34 -3.64 -0.29 -12.31
N LEU A 35 -4.16 0.92 -12.12
CA LEU A 35 -4.54 1.86 -13.18
C LEU A 35 -3.44 2.88 -13.51
N ASP A 36 -2.22 2.72 -12.97
CA ASP A 36 -1.09 3.66 -13.08
C ASP A 36 -1.43 5.10 -12.62
N ARG A 37 -2.46 5.27 -11.79
CA ARG A 37 -2.88 6.58 -11.25
C ARG A 37 -2.14 6.90 -9.96
N PHE A 38 -0.81 6.93 -10.01
CA PHE A 38 0.08 7.04 -8.84
C PHE A 38 -0.15 8.30 -7.99
N GLY A 39 -0.44 9.44 -8.62
CA GLY A 39 -0.72 10.69 -7.91
C GLY A 39 -1.98 10.61 -7.06
N ASP A 40 -3.06 10.04 -7.63
CA ASP A 40 -4.32 9.84 -6.91
C ASP A 40 -4.17 8.75 -5.85
N MET A 41 -3.44 7.68 -6.15
CA MET A 41 -3.10 6.63 -5.19
C MET A 41 -2.43 7.22 -3.96
N THR A 42 -1.43 8.09 -4.16
CA THR A 42 -0.70 8.75 -3.07
C THR A 42 -1.64 9.62 -2.23
N ARG A 43 -2.53 10.39 -2.87
CA ARG A 43 -3.50 11.22 -2.14
C ARG A 43 -4.43 10.39 -1.27
N VAL A 44 -4.92 9.25 -1.78
CA VAL A 44 -5.77 8.33 -1.01
C VAL A 44 -4.98 7.66 0.12
N ALA A 45 -3.74 7.23 -0.13
CA ALA A 45 -2.88 6.65 0.89
C ALA A 45 -2.67 7.59 2.09
N LEU A 46 -2.54 8.90 1.82
CA LEU A 46 -2.33 9.93 2.83
C LEU A 46 -3.59 10.25 3.67
N THR A 47 -4.77 9.75 3.30
CA THR A 47 -5.97 9.91 4.14
C THR A 47 -6.02 8.90 5.29
N LEU A 48 -5.16 7.88 5.29
CA LEU A 48 -5.08 6.93 6.40
C LEU A 48 -4.46 7.60 7.63
N PRO A 49 -5.09 7.51 8.82
CA PRO A 49 -4.54 8.09 10.05
C PRO A 49 -3.21 7.44 10.45
N PHE A 50 -3.02 6.18 10.06
CA PHE A 50 -1.77 5.44 10.23
C PHE A 50 -1.44 4.71 8.94
N GLN A 51 -0.19 4.80 8.50
CA GLN A 51 0.26 4.12 7.29
C GLN A 51 0.40 2.63 7.53
N ALA A 52 -0.44 1.83 6.86
CA ALA A 52 -0.37 0.38 6.90
C ALA A 52 0.79 -0.15 6.05
N ARG A 53 1.29 -1.35 6.39
CA ARG A 53 2.38 -2.02 5.63
C ARG A 53 2.06 -2.12 4.14
N ARG A 54 0.83 -2.53 3.82
CA ARG A 54 0.36 -2.67 2.43
C ARG A 54 0.41 -1.35 1.68
N THR A 55 -0.15 -0.28 2.25
CA THR A 55 -0.12 1.07 1.67
C THR A 55 1.30 1.60 1.45
N LEU A 56 2.23 1.33 2.37
CA LEU A 56 3.64 1.73 2.21
C LEU A 56 4.29 1.04 1.00
N LEU A 57 4.02 -0.24 0.79
CA LEU A 57 4.56 -1.01 -0.35
C LEU A 57 4.02 -0.51 -1.70
N TYR A 58 2.76 -0.06 -1.75
CA TYR A 58 2.21 0.61 -2.93
C TYR A 58 2.85 1.98 -3.17
N GLN A 59 3.11 2.76 -2.12
CA GLN A 59 3.82 4.03 -2.23
C GLN A 59 5.24 3.84 -2.74
N VAL A 60 6.00 2.88 -2.21
CA VAL A 60 7.34 2.52 -2.71
C VAL A 60 7.29 2.21 -4.20
N ALA A 61 6.40 1.31 -4.60
CA ALA A 61 6.34 0.88 -5.99
C ALA A 61 5.90 2.00 -6.95
N ALA A 62 5.00 2.88 -6.53
CA ALA A 62 4.62 4.04 -7.33
C ALA A 62 5.77 5.05 -7.47
N ARG A 63 6.57 5.25 -6.42
CA ARG A 63 7.76 6.11 -6.49
C ARG A 63 8.79 5.55 -7.48
N MET A 64 9.04 4.23 -7.44
CA MET A 64 9.88 3.56 -8.45
C MET A 64 9.30 3.71 -9.87
N ALA A 65 7.98 3.57 -10.04
CA ALA A 65 7.33 3.75 -11.33
C ALA A 65 7.48 5.18 -11.88
N CYS A 66 7.55 6.18 -11.00
CA CYS A 66 7.79 7.58 -11.36
C CYS A 66 9.27 7.95 -11.48
N GLY A 67 10.22 7.01 -11.32
CA GLY A 67 11.66 7.28 -11.35
C GLY A 67 12.19 8.03 -10.12
N GLU A 68 11.48 7.96 -9.00
CA GLU A 68 11.82 8.59 -7.73
C GLU A 68 12.57 7.63 -6.79
N ASP A 69 13.58 6.95 -7.32
CA ASP A 69 14.25 5.80 -6.70
C ASP A 69 14.78 6.09 -5.28
N ARG A 70 15.42 7.25 -5.10
CA ARG A 70 15.95 7.66 -3.79
C ARG A 70 14.85 7.79 -2.73
N THR A 71 13.68 8.30 -3.12
CA THR A 71 12.53 8.43 -2.22
C THR A 71 11.97 7.05 -1.90
N ALA A 72 11.90 6.16 -2.88
CA ALA A 72 11.47 4.79 -2.70
C ALA A 72 12.39 4.01 -1.74
N GLU A 73 13.71 4.12 -1.89
CA GLU A 73 14.69 3.51 -0.99
C GLU A 73 14.52 3.99 0.46
N LEU A 74 14.31 5.29 0.68
CA LEU A 74 14.09 5.85 2.01
C LEU A 74 12.80 5.29 2.64
N LEU A 75 11.74 5.16 1.85
CA LEU A 75 10.48 4.55 2.29
C LEU A 75 10.64 3.08 2.65
N VAL A 76 11.41 2.31 1.87
CA VAL A 76 11.72 0.91 2.20
C VAL A 76 12.48 0.82 3.52
N ARG A 77 13.49 1.66 3.75
CA ARG A 77 14.23 1.69 5.02
C ARG A 77 13.32 2.02 6.20
N GLN A 78 12.41 2.98 6.03
CA GLN A 78 11.41 3.30 7.05
C GLN A 78 10.47 2.12 7.31
N ALA A 79 9.99 1.45 6.27
CA ALA A 79 9.11 0.29 6.40
C ALA A 79 9.81 -0.87 7.14
N LEU A 80 11.07 -1.16 6.82
CA LEU A 80 11.87 -2.18 7.48
C LEU A 80 12.25 -1.81 8.92
N PHE A 81 12.38 -0.53 9.23
CA PHE A 81 12.56 -0.08 10.61
C PHE A 81 11.33 -0.38 11.47
N LEU A 82 10.13 -0.21 10.90
CA LEU A 82 8.85 -0.50 11.57
C LEU A 82 8.57 -2.02 11.65
N ASP A 83 8.87 -2.76 10.59
CA ASP A 83 8.73 -4.21 10.51
C ASP A 83 9.95 -4.86 9.84
N PRO A 84 10.94 -5.33 10.62
CA PRO A 84 12.15 -5.97 10.09
C PRO A 84 11.91 -7.28 9.32
N ASN A 85 10.72 -7.88 9.43
CA ASN A 85 10.37 -9.11 8.72
C ASN A 85 9.64 -8.83 7.39
N LEU A 86 9.37 -7.57 7.07
CA LEU A 86 8.72 -7.19 5.82
C LEU A 86 9.59 -7.60 4.62
N SER A 87 8.96 -8.21 3.62
CA SER A 87 9.65 -8.79 2.46
C SER A 87 8.69 -9.00 1.29
N ALA A 88 9.21 -9.36 0.12
CA ALA A 88 8.40 -9.68 -1.06
C ALA A 88 7.43 -10.86 -0.81
N VAL A 89 7.77 -11.80 0.09
CA VAL A 89 6.87 -12.88 0.51
C VAL A 89 5.56 -12.33 1.08
N TYR A 90 5.60 -11.21 1.81
CA TYR A 90 4.39 -10.55 2.32
C TYR A 90 3.48 -10.12 1.17
N ILE A 91 4.01 -9.41 0.16
CA ILE A 91 3.25 -8.96 -1.01
C ILE A 91 2.60 -10.16 -1.70
N ARG A 92 3.40 -11.20 -1.97
CA ARG A 92 2.94 -12.43 -2.65
C ARG A 92 1.82 -13.16 -1.89
N THR A 93 1.81 -13.07 -0.57
CA THR A 93 0.81 -13.73 0.28
C THR A 93 -0.45 -12.88 0.44
N GLN A 94 -0.33 -11.56 0.40
CA GLN A 94 -1.44 -10.63 0.67
C GLN A 94 -2.22 -10.23 -0.58
N GLU A 95 -1.55 -10.10 -1.73
CA GLU A 95 -2.21 -9.61 -2.94
C GLU A 95 -2.89 -10.72 -3.73
N THR A 96 -4.14 -10.46 -4.12
CA THR A 96 -5.01 -11.43 -4.80
C THR A 96 -5.48 -10.93 -6.17
N TYR A 97 -4.66 -10.12 -6.86
CA TYR A 97 -4.98 -9.67 -8.21
C TYR A 97 -5.25 -10.85 -9.14
N ALA A 98 -6.27 -10.72 -9.98
CA ALA A 98 -6.59 -11.71 -11.00
C ALA A 98 -5.48 -11.80 -12.06
N ASP A 99 -4.87 -10.65 -12.41
CA ASP A 99 -3.69 -10.61 -13.27
C ASP A 99 -2.41 -10.70 -12.42
N PRO A 100 -1.63 -11.80 -12.53
CA PRO A 100 -0.40 -11.98 -11.76
C PRO A 100 0.68 -10.97 -12.13
N CYS A 101 0.63 -10.37 -13.34
CA CYS A 101 1.62 -9.37 -13.77
C CYS A 101 1.61 -8.13 -12.86
N VAL A 102 0.45 -7.77 -12.30
CA VAL A 102 0.33 -6.63 -11.38
C VAL A 102 1.10 -6.92 -10.10
N THR A 103 0.91 -8.11 -9.52
CA THR A 103 1.61 -8.55 -8.31
C THR A 103 3.12 -8.68 -8.56
N GLU A 104 3.54 -9.26 -9.68
CA GLU A 104 4.97 -9.39 -9.99
C GLU A 104 5.64 -8.04 -10.24
N THR A 105 4.96 -7.10 -10.89
CA THR A 105 5.44 -5.72 -11.06
C THR A 105 5.57 -5.00 -9.72
N LEU A 106 4.59 -5.18 -8.83
CA LEU A 106 4.61 -4.62 -7.47
C LEU A 106 5.78 -5.17 -6.66
N ILE A 107 6.04 -6.48 -6.75
CA ILE A 107 7.18 -7.14 -6.11
C ILE A 107 8.49 -6.61 -6.67
N MET A 108 8.66 -6.62 -8.00
CA MET A 108 9.87 -6.16 -8.68
C MET A 108 10.24 -4.74 -8.25
N ARG A 109 9.30 -3.79 -8.36
CA ARG A 109 9.54 -2.39 -7.98
C ARG A 109 9.93 -2.25 -6.51
N ASN A 110 9.29 -2.98 -5.59
CA ASN A 110 9.66 -2.95 -4.18
C ASN A 110 11.07 -3.52 -3.94
N CYS A 111 11.43 -4.61 -4.62
CA CYS A 111 12.75 -5.21 -4.53
C CYS A 111 13.84 -4.31 -5.12
N ASP A 112 13.57 -3.65 -6.23
CA ASP A 112 14.49 -2.66 -6.84
C ASP A 112 14.74 -1.47 -5.90
N ALA A 113 13.74 -1.09 -5.08
CA ALA A 113 13.89 -0.11 -4.00
C ALA A 113 14.60 -0.64 -2.73
N GLY A 114 15.02 -1.92 -2.73
CA GLY A 114 15.78 -2.55 -1.65
C GLY A 114 14.96 -3.40 -0.67
N LEU A 115 13.68 -3.69 -0.96
CA LEU A 115 12.90 -4.63 -0.13
C LEU A 115 13.46 -6.05 -0.27
N PRO A 116 13.75 -6.76 0.83
CA PRO A 116 14.30 -8.10 0.76
C PRO A 116 13.29 -9.10 0.18
N LEU A 117 13.78 -10.08 -0.58
CA LEU A 117 12.94 -11.13 -1.16
C LEU A 117 12.28 -12.00 -0.08
N THR A 118 13.02 -12.34 0.97
CA THR A 118 12.56 -13.16 2.10
C THR A 118 12.67 -12.38 3.41
N PRO A 119 11.86 -12.71 4.44
CA PRO A 119 11.97 -12.08 5.74
C PRO A 119 13.40 -12.14 6.28
N GLY A 120 13.86 -11.08 6.92
CA GLY A 120 15.15 -11.09 7.60
C GLY A 120 15.22 -12.24 8.60
N LYS A 121 16.39 -12.88 8.74
CA LYS A 121 16.63 -13.74 9.90
C LYS A 121 16.57 -12.82 11.11
N SER A 122 15.42 -12.76 11.78
CA SER A 122 15.28 -12.02 13.02
C SER A 122 16.40 -12.49 13.92
N ALA A 123 17.39 -11.62 14.19
CA ALA A 123 18.38 -11.90 15.20
C ALA A 123 17.56 -12.05 16.48
N ALA A 124 17.37 -13.30 16.90
CA ALA A 124 16.63 -13.61 18.12
C ALA A 124 17.31 -12.79 19.22
N ARG A 125 16.68 -11.67 19.60
CA ARG A 125 17.13 -10.84 20.70
C ARG A 125 16.97 -11.74 21.91
N LYS A 126 18.05 -12.45 22.27
CA LYS A 126 18.14 -13.20 23.51
C LYS A 126 17.92 -12.18 24.62
N ARG A 127 16.68 -11.97 25.03
CA ARG A 127 16.38 -11.46 26.36
C ARG A 127 16.78 -12.60 27.28
N SER A 128 18.06 -12.65 27.64
CA SER A 128 18.49 -13.33 28.85
C SER A 128 17.77 -12.63 29.98
N VAL A 129 16.62 -13.17 30.36
CA VAL A 129 15.95 -12.85 31.59
C VAL A 129 16.88 -13.38 32.70
N LEU A 130 17.79 -12.52 33.15
CA LEU A 130 18.45 -12.67 34.43
C LEU A 130 17.47 -12.17 35.48
N PHE A 131 16.60 -13.06 35.96
CA PHE A 131 16.06 -12.91 37.30
C PHE A 131 17.10 -13.49 38.27
N ARG A 132 17.69 -12.62 39.08
CA ARG A 132 18.26 -12.94 40.38
C ARG A 132 17.65 -12.00 41.40
#